data_AF-A0A559SN78-F1
#
_entry.id   AF-A0A559SN78-F1
#
_cell.length_a   1.000
_cell.length_b   1.000
_cell.length_c   1.000
_cell.angle_alpha   90.00
_cell.angle_beta   90.00
_cell.angle_gamma   90.00
#
_symmetry.space_group_name_H-M   'P 1'
#
loop_
_entity.id
_entity.type
_entity.pdbx_description
1 polymer ?
#
loop_
_entity_poly.entity_id
_entity_poly.type
_entity_poly.pdbx_seq_one_letter_code
_entity_poly.pdbx_strand_id
1 'polypeptide(L)'
;MTMHTQINPADRTLLPRGLIARRRSVALPVTQAITMADRSGRRPRRVYRAAWKFRIGADVQFGSEMKARVLWRRRTARGLELYDIEVIGDAYGRPLRTVMAGALEPLNG
;
A
#
# COMPACT_ATOMS: atom_id res chain seq x y z
N MET A 1 -6.53 -65.58 3.77
CA MET A 1 -5.60 -64.87 2.85
C MET A 1 -5.82 -63.38 3.04
N THR A 2 -4.75 -62.65 3.30
CA THR A 2 -4.70 -61.25 3.74
C THR A 2 -5.16 -60.30 2.64
N MET A 3 -6.23 -59.54 2.89
CA MET A 3 -6.67 -58.43 2.03
C MET A 3 -6.03 -57.13 2.51
N HIS A 4 -5.02 -56.63 1.79
CA HIS A 4 -4.52 -55.27 1.95
C HIS A 4 -5.40 -54.32 1.16
N THR A 5 -6.29 -53.61 1.84
CA THR A 5 -7.08 -52.52 1.27
C THR A 5 -6.17 -51.30 1.09
N GLN A 6 -5.75 -51.02 -0.14
CA GLN A 6 -5.01 -49.80 -0.45
C GLN A 6 -5.93 -48.58 -0.32
N ILE A 7 -5.69 -47.74 0.69
CA ILE A 7 -6.37 -46.45 0.86
C ILE A 7 -5.79 -45.49 -0.18
N ASN A 8 -6.60 -45.18 -1.20
CA ASN A 8 -6.26 -44.22 -2.25
C ASN A 8 -6.43 -42.77 -1.69
N PRO A 9 -5.44 -41.87 -1.80
CA PRO A 9 -5.47 -40.52 -1.20
C PRO A 9 -6.50 -39.53 -1.79
N ALA A 10 -7.49 -40.02 -2.54
CA ALA A 10 -8.45 -39.17 -3.27
C ALA A 10 -9.91 -39.53 -2.99
N ASP A 11 -10.23 -40.09 -1.82
CA ASP A 11 -11.62 -40.35 -1.42
C ASP A 11 -12.33 -39.04 -0.99
N ARG A 12 -12.65 -38.21 -1.99
CA ARG A 12 -13.32 -36.90 -1.88
C ARG A 12 -14.78 -37.01 -1.42
N THR A 13 -15.28 -38.21 -1.17
CA THR A 13 -16.65 -38.47 -0.71
C THR A 13 -16.83 -38.22 0.79
N LEU A 14 -15.74 -38.16 1.55
CA LEU A 14 -15.71 -37.85 2.99
C LEU A 14 -15.66 -36.35 3.31
N LEU A 15 -15.46 -35.49 2.30
CA LEU A 15 -15.44 -34.06 2.52
C LEU A 15 -16.89 -33.56 2.69
N PRO A 16 -17.19 -32.75 3.74
CA PRO A 16 -18.49 -32.12 3.84
C PRO A 16 -18.74 -31.30 2.57
N ARG A 17 -19.96 -31.39 2.01
CA ARG A 17 -20.33 -30.81 0.71
C ARG A 17 -19.95 -29.33 0.53
N GLY A 18 -19.74 -28.58 1.63
CA GLY A 18 -19.26 -27.20 1.63
C GLY A 18 -17.78 -26.99 1.27
N LEU A 19 -16.92 -28.01 1.37
CA LEU A 19 -15.50 -27.95 0.99
C LEU A 19 -15.23 -28.48 -0.43
N ILE A 20 -16.25 -28.98 -1.12
CA ILE A 20 -16.14 -29.38 -2.52
C ILE A 20 -16.17 -28.11 -3.37
N ALA A 21 -14.99 -27.51 -3.56
CA ALA A 21 -14.82 -26.39 -4.49
C ALA A 21 -15.24 -26.85 -5.89
N ARG A 22 -16.41 -26.38 -6.37
CA ARG A 22 -16.85 -26.57 -7.75
C ARG A 22 -15.90 -25.84 -8.69
N ARG A 23 -14.84 -26.49 -9.15
CA ARG A 23 -14.13 -26.08 -10.37
C ARG A 23 -15.03 -26.39 -11.57
N ARG A 24 -15.86 -25.42 -11.93
CA ARG A 24 -16.38 -25.26 -13.29
C ARG A 24 -15.96 -23.89 -13.80
N SER A 25 -14.73 -23.80 -14.32
CA SER A 25 -14.38 -22.72 -15.24
C SER A 25 -14.62 -23.25 -16.65
N VAL A 26 -15.84 -23.04 -17.17
CA VAL A 26 -16.02 -22.96 -18.62
C VAL A 26 -15.26 -21.71 -19.04
N ALA A 27 -14.27 -21.86 -19.90
CA ALA A 27 -13.48 -20.76 -20.42
C ALA A 27 -14.38 -19.85 -21.25
N LEU A 28 -14.93 -18.81 -20.62
CA LEU A 28 -15.57 -17.72 -21.34
C LEU A 28 -14.46 -16.88 -21.99
N PRO A 29 -14.64 -16.42 -23.23
CA PRO A 29 -13.71 -15.50 -23.86
C PRO A 29 -13.54 -14.26 -22.96
N VAL A 30 -12.28 -13.87 -22.72
CA VAL A 30 -11.84 -12.78 -21.81
C VAL A 30 -12.67 -11.50 -21.98
N THR A 31 -13.19 -11.26 -23.18
CA THR A 31 -14.05 -10.12 -23.51
C THR A 31 -15.36 -10.06 -22.71
N GLN A 32 -15.99 -11.18 -22.36
CA GLN A 32 -17.27 -11.19 -21.62
C GLN A 32 -17.11 -11.13 -20.09
N ALA A 33 -15.97 -11.58 -19.56
CA ALA A 33 -15.72 -11.59 -18.11
C ALA A 33 -15.53 -10.17 -17.55
N ILE A 34 -14.97 -9.25 -18.36
CA ILE A 34 -14.75 -7.86 -17.97
C ILE A 34 -16.10 -7.12 -17.83
N THR A 35 -17.09 -7.43 -18.67
CA THR A 35 -18.40 -6.77 -18.65
C THR A 35 -19.28 -7.17 -17.46
N MET A 36 -19.13 -8.39 -16.93
CA MET A 36 -19.98 -8.90 -15.83
C MET A 36 -19.43 -8.61 -14.43
N ALA A 37 -18.11 -8.42 -14.28
CA ALA A 37 -17.44 -8.25 -12.99
C ALA A 37 -17.62 -6.84 -12.37
N ASP A 38 -18.03 -5.85 -13.16
CA ASP A 38 -18.23 -4.47 -12.71
C ASP A 38 -19.64 -4.22 -12.12
N ARG A 39 -20.34 -5.27 -11.68
CA ARG A 39 -21.65 -5.16 -10.99
C ARG A 39 -21.55 -5.24 -9.47
N SER A 40 -20.34 -5.18 -8.90
CA SER A 40 -20.13 -5.29 -7.45
C SER A 40 -20.55 -4.05 -6.65
N GLY A 41 -21.05 -2.98 -7.30
CA GLY A 41 -21.49 -1.75 -6.63
C GLY A 41 -20.38 -1.02 -5.86
N ARG A 42 -19.12 -1.45 -6.00
CA ARG A 42 -17.98 -0.82 -5.33
C ARG A 42 -17.70 0.48 -6.04
N ARG A 43 -17.98 1.59 -5.36
CA ARG A 43 -17.56 2.92 -5.82
C ARG A 43 -16.07 2.88 -6.17
N PRO A 44 -15.67 3.39 -7.36
CA PRO A 44 -14.26 3.48 -7.71
C PRO A 44 -13.49 4.18 -6.59
N ARG A 45 -12.49 3.50 -6.02
CA ARG A 45 -11.66 4.09 -4.97
C ARG A 45 -10.75 5.12 -5.62
N ARG A 46 -10.97 6.41 -5.32
CA ARG A 46 -10.09 7.48 -5.81
C ARG A 46 -8.67 7.29 -5.26
N VAL A 47 -7.71 7.05 -6.15
CA VAL A 47 -6.29 6.91 -5.80
C VAL A 47 -5.62 8.29 -5.90
N TYR A 48 -5.37 8.92 -4.76
CA TYR A 48 -4.67 10.21 -4.71
C TYR A 48 -3.15 10.03 -4.89
N ARG A 49 -2.55 10.76 -5.82
CA ARG A 49 -1.09 10.82 -6.01
C ARG A 49 -0.54 12.09 -5.35
N ALA A 50 0.59 11.96 -4.66
CA ALA A 50 1.32 13.10 -4.08
C ALA A 50 2.33 13.62 -5.12
N ALA A 51 2.48 14.94 -5.21
CA ALA A 51 3.39 15.61 -6.14
C ALA A 51 4.61 16.13 -5.37
N TRP A 52 5.44 15.20 -4.88
CA TRP A 52 6.55 15.48 -3.96
C TRP A 52 7.39 16.71 -4.34
N LYS A 53 7.27 17.77 -3.54
CA LYS A 53 8.12 18.96 -3.63
C LYS A 53 9.60 18.68 -3.35
N PHE A 54 9.87 17.84 -2.34
CA PHE A 54 11.23 17.55 -1.89
C PHE A 54 11.60 16.08 -2.11
N ARG A 55 12.90 15.83 -2.33
CA ARG A 55 13.47 14.49 -2.46
C ARG A 55 13.98 14.02 -1.10
N ILE A 56 14.06 12.70 -0.90
CA ILE A 56 14.78 12.14 0.25
C ILE A 56 16.25 12.55 0.13
N GLY A 57 16.85 12.96 1.25
CA GLY A 57 18.20 13.51 1.34
C GLY A 57 18.30 15.00 1.02
N ALA A 58 17.22 15.66 0.56
CA ALA A 58 17.24 17.09 0.30
C ALA A 58 17.35 17.89 1.59
N ASP A 59 18.18 18.94 1.55
CA ASP A 59 18.24 19.94 2.61
C ASP A 59 17.15 20.99 2.39
N VAL A 60 16.44 21.31 3.47
CA VAL A 60 15.26 22.17 3.49
C VAL A 60 15.33 23.09 4.70
N GLN A 61 14.61 24.19 4.61
CA GLN A 61 14.37 25.08 5.73
C GLN A 61 13.04 24.70 6.40
N PHE A 62 13.07 24.53 7.71
CA PHE A 62 11.91 24.20 8.53
C PHE A 62 11.62 25.36 9.50
N GLY A 63 10.45 25.97 9.35
CA GLY A 63 10.15 27.24 10.03
C GLY A 63 11.04 28.38 9.52
N SER A 64 11.30 29.38 10.35
CA SER A 64 12.08 30.57 9.97
C SER A 64 13.59 30.33 9.93
N GLU A 65 14.12 29.44 10.76
CA GLU A 65 15.58 29.42 11.04
C GLU A 65 16.21 28.02 11.03
N MET A 66 15.41 26.96 11.18
CA MET A 66 15.97 25.61 11.33
C MET A 66 16.30 25.02 9.96
N LYS A 67 17.51 24.49 9.83
CA LYS A 67 17.87 23.64 8.68
C LYS A 67 17.49 22.20 8.99
N ALA A 68 16.99 21.48 8.00
CA ALA A 68 16.63 20.08 8.17
C ALA A 68 16.93 19.28 6.90
N ARG A 69 17.04 17.97 7.06
CA ARG A 69 17.19 17.01 5.96
C ARG A 69 15.98 16.12 5.87
N VAL A 70 15.48 15.90 4.66
CA VAL A 70 14.38 14.96 4.43
C VAL A 70 14.88 13.52 4.55
N LEU A 71 14.35 12.76 5.50
CA LEU A 71 14.66 11.34 5.67
C LEU A 71 13.69 10.43 4.92
N TRP A 72 12.41 10.77 4.94
CA TRP A 72 11.36 9.92 4.35
C TRP A 72 10.17 10.72 3.83
N ARG A 73 9.36 10.09 2.98
CA ARG A 73 8.18 10.67 2.34
C ARG A 73 6.95 9.76 2.49
N ARG A 74 5.85 10.31 3.01
CA ARG A 74 4.55 9.63 3.16
C ARG A 74 3.41 10.52 2.70
N ARG A 75 2.28 9.93 2.34
CA ARG A 75 1.10 10.69 1.92
C ARG A 75 -0.06 10.46 2.85
N THR A 76 -0.88 11.47 3.02
CA THR A 76 -2.17 11.31 3.69
C THR A 76 -3.15 10.53 2.80
N ALA A 77 -4.29 10.12 3.35
CA ALA A 77 -5.38 9.50 2.58
C ALA A 77 -5.91 10.41 1.44
N ARG A 78 -5.72 11.72 1.55
CA ARG A 78 -6.07 12.72 0.53
C ARG A 78 -4.93 13.05 -0.44
N GLY A 79 -3.80 12.36 -0.34
CA GLY A 79 -2.63 12.57 -1.21
C GLY A 79 -1.76 13.77 -0.85
N LEU A 80 -1.95 14.38 0.34
CA LEU A 80 -1.07 15.45 0.80
C LEU A 80 0.28 14.88 1.24
N GLU A 81 1.34 15.63 0.97
CA GLU A 81 2.72 15.26 1.24
C GLU A 81 3.09 15.46 2.73
N LEU A 82 3.60 14.39 3.33
CA LEU A 82 4.23 14.34 4.64
C LEU A 82 5.71 14.00 4.47
N TYR A 83 6.55 14.70 5.22
CA TYR A 83 7.98 14.50 5.26
C TYR A 83 8.39 14.16 6.68
N ASP A 84 9.17 13.09 6.83
CA ASP A 84 9.91 12.86 8.06
C ASP A 84 11.28 13.52 7.87
N ILE A 85 11.60 14.48 8.73
CA ILE A 85 12.80 15.31 8.66
C ILE A 85 13.69 15.13 9.88
N GLU A 86 14.98 15.33 9.69
CA GLU A 86 15.97 15.50 10.75
C GLU A 86 16.41 16.95 10.79
N VAL A 87 16.19 17.64 11.91
CA VAL A 87 16.67 19.01 12.14
C VAL A 87 18.18 18.96 12.36
N ILE A 88 18.91 19.77 11.60
CA ILE A 88 20.37 19.93 11.66
C ILE A 88 20.67 21.10 12.60
N GLY A 89 21.30 20.82 13.74
CA GLY A 89 21.67 21.82 14.74
C GLY A 89 20.91 21.66 16.07
N ASP A 90 20.64 22.77 16.76
CA ASP A 90 19.90 22.75 18.02
C ASP A 90 18.41 22.47 17.78
N ALA A 91 18.01 21.24 18.05
CA ALA A 91 16.65 20.78 17.89
C ALA A 91 15.87 20.70 19.22
N TYR A 92 16.39 21.30 20.29
CA TYR A 92 15.80 21.26 21.64
C TYR A 92 15.47 19.82 22.10
N GLY A 93 16.36 18.87 21.81
CA GLY A 93 16.17 17.45 22.13
C GLY A 93 15.19 16.69 21.23
N ARG A 94 14.60 17.32 20.20
CA ARG A 94 13.67 16.67 19.27
C ARG A 94 14.07 16.87 17.80
N PRO A 95 15.13 16.18 17.34
CA PRO A 95 15.66 16.32 15.97
C PRO A 95 14.75 15.72 14.91
N LEU A 96 14.02 14.64 15.21
CA LEU A 96 13.13 13.98 14.25
C LEU A 96 11.71 14.55 14.31
N ARG A 97 11.17 14.95 13.16
CA ARG A 97 9.82 15.53 13.06
C ARG A 97 9.10 15.04 11.81
N THR A 98 7.79 14.82 11.93
CA THR A 98 6.90 14.61 10.78
C THR A 98 6.16 15.90 10.50
N VAL A 99 6.28 16.44 9.29
CA VAL A 99 5.73 17.74 8.91
C VAL A 99 5.05 17.67 7.54
N MET A 100 4.11 18.58 7.30
CA MET A 100 3.49 18.76 5.99
C MET A 100 4.43 19.54 5.06
N ALA A 101 4.27 19.35 3.75
CA ALA A 101 5.05 20.10 2.74
C ALA A 101 5.03 21.62 2.90
N GLY A 102 3.90 22.18 3.38
CA GLY A 102 3.75 23.63 3.56
C GLY A 102 4.52 24.21 4.75
N ALA A 103 5.14 23.38 5.58
CA ALA A 103 6.01 23.83 6.66
C ALA A 103 7.50 23.85 6.26
N LEU A 104 7.80 23.54 4.99
CA LEU A 104 9.14 23.40 4.46
C LEU A 104 9.34 24.34 3.28
N GLU A 105 10.49 25.01 3.28
CA GLU A 105 10.95 25.83 2.17
C GLU A 105 12.25 25.25 1.59
N PRO A 106 12.54 25.45 0.29
CA PRO A 106 13.83 25.08 -0.27
C PRO A 106 14.92 25.85 0.45
N LEU A 107 15.98 25.15 0.85
CA LEU A 107 17.15 25.80 1.43
C LEU A 107 17.91 26.49 0.30
N ASN A 108 17.71 27.81 0.16
CA ASN A 108 18.52 28.61 -0.76
C ASN A 108 19.92 28.74 -0.14
N GLY A 109 20.92 28.24 -0.86
CA GLY A 109 22.34 28.31 -0.47
C GLY A 109 22.89 29.72 -0.46
#